data_AF-A0A316VYU2-F1
#
_entry.id   AF-A0A316VYU2-F1
#
_cell.length_a   1.000
_cell.length_b   1.000
_cell.length_c   1.000
_cell.angle_alpha   90.00
_cell.angle_beta   90.00
_cell.angle_gamma   90.00
#
_symmetry.space_group_name_H-M   'P 1'
#
loop_
_entity.id
_entity.type
_entity.pdbx_description
1 polymer ?
#
loop_
_entity_poly.entity_id
_entity_poly.type
_entity_poly.pdbx_seq_one_letter_code
_entity_poly.pdbx_strand_id
1 'polypeptide(L)'
;MTDASLAIEEGNFHSSARQQKHRHDLIDAWLQLSGRAWSCILEVGCGQGDQTASLAKRFAQSKITAIDPASPEYGSPTTLGQSQAALKATPWGQNITFEQMDAVSFAARSKSGKAEKQDIAVLSHCIWYFPSPQILTDTFQALKSTGTRHLALAEWDISTGATSASVHLHSVLLQALPAALRDTEANIRCPLTPNAIREAACKAGWKVRGEMTLKSPDLEDAQWEIYAAKAAIAKMQKAHLKNEDQIALHAHEAALQAAISHWEASRRSTDSLAPCLDVWVSVFE
;
A
#
# COMPACT_ATOMS: atom_id res chain seq x y z
N MET A 1 21.19 -5.66 9.18
CA MET A 1 21.34 -6.55 8.02
C MET A 1 20.06 -7.34 7.93
N THR A 2 19.29 -7.17 6.85
CA THR A 2 18.08 -7.97 6.59
C THR A 2 18.52 -9.41 6.31
N ASP A 3 17.88 -10.38 6.96
CA ASP A 3 18.16 -11.80 6.71
C ASP A 3 17.74 -12.15 5.28
N ALA A 4 18.69 -12.60 4.46
CA ALA A 4 18.43 -13.00 3.07
C ALA A 4 17.45 -14.18 2.99
N SER A 5 17.27 -14.95 4.06
CA SER A 5 16.29 -16.04 4.17
C SER A 5 14.83 -15.57 4.04
N LEU A 6 14.58 -14.26 4.16
CA LEU A 6 13.26 -13.65 4.01
C LEU A 6 12.91 -13.28 2.57
N ALA A 7 13.89 -13.24 1.65
CA ALA A 7 13.58 -13.11 0.23
C ALA A 7 12.72 -14.31 -0.21
N ILE A 8 11.72 -14.05 -1.05
CA ILE A 8 10.99 -15.12 -1.72
C ILE A 8 11.50 -15.17 -3.16
N GLU A 9 12.32 -16.18 -3.42
CA GLU A 9 12.75 -16.60 -4.75
C GLU A 9 12.24 -18.02 -4.96
N GLU A 10 10.98 -18.13 -5.41
CA GLU A 10 10.32 -19.42 -5.64
C GLU A 10 9.88 -19.50 -7.10
N GLY A 11 10.56 -20.36 -7.86
CA GLY A 11 10.45 -20.37 -9.31
C GLY A 11 10.85 -19.02 -9.91
N ASN A 12 9.93 -18.41 -10.66
CA ASN A 12 10.14 -17.11 -11.30
C ASN A 12 9.54 -15.93 -10.50
N PHE A 13 8.99 -16.19 -9.31
CA PHE A 13 8.48 -15.12 -8.46
C PHE A 13 9.63 -14.54 -7.64
N HIS A 14 9.79 -13.22 -7.70
CA HIS A 14 10.84 -12.49 -7.00
C HIS A 14 10.23 -11.38 -6.16
N SER A 15 10.56 -11.38 -4.88
CA SER A 15 10.24 -10.27 -3.98
C SER A 15 11.43 -9.99 -3.06
N SER A 16 11.73 -8.71 -2.83
CA SER A 16 12.92 -8.33 -2.07
C SER A 16 12.79 -8.75 -0.60
N ALA A 17 13.91 -9.15 0.02
CA ALA A 17 13.93 -9.56 1.43
C ALA A 17 13.40 -8.47 2.38
N ARG A 18 13.62 -7.19 2.05
CA ARG A 18 13.13 -6.04 2.84
C ARG A 18 11.62 -5.89 2.72
N GLN A 19 11.08 -5.96 1.51
CA GLN A 19 9.63 -5.89 1.28
C GLN A 19 8.94 -7.07 1.96
N GLN A 20 9.46 -8.29 1.79
CA GLN A 20 8.90 -9.48 2.43
C GLN A 20 8.98 -9.44 3.95
N LYS A 21 10.12 -9.01 4.51
CA LYS A 21 10.21 -8.81 5.97
C LYS A 21 9.10 -7.88 6.46
N HIS A 22 8.93 -6.74 5.80
CA HIS A 22 7.91 -5.78 6.18
C HIS A 22 6.50 -6.36 6.07
N ARG A 23 6.17 -7.08 4.97
CA ARG A 23 4.88 -7.77 4.83
C ARG A 23 4.63 -8.80 5.95
N HIS A 24 5.67 -9.52 6.39
CA HIS A 24 5.60 -10.41 7.54
C HIS A 24 5.38 -9.65 8.86
N ASP A 25 6.09 -8.55 9.09
CA ASP A 25 5.91 -7.70 10.28
C ASP A 25 4.46 -7.15 10.36
N LEU A 26 3.86 -6.78 9.22
CA LEU A 26 2.44 -6.38 9.14
C LEU A 26 1.50 -7.52 9.56
N ILE A 27 1.75 -8.73 9.09
CA ILE A 27 0.93 -9.90 9.44
C ILE A 27 1.04 -10.20 10.93
N ASP A 28 2.24 -10.16 11.50
CA ASP A 28 2.44 -10.40 12.94
C ASP A 28 1.75 -9.33 13.79
N ALA A 29 1.79 -8.06 13.36
CA ALA A 29 1.05 -6.98 14.01
C ALA A 29 -0.48 -7.19 13.94
N TRP A 30 -1.03 -7.56 12.78
CA TRP A 30 -2.46 -7.87 12.68
C TRP A 30 -2.86 -9.12 13.48
N LEU A 31 -2.00 -10.13 13.59
CA LEU A 31 -2.22 -11.29 14.44
C LEU A 31 -2.23 -10.91 15.93
N GLN A 32 -1.32 -10.03 16.35
CA GLN A 32 -1.30 -9.51 17.71
C GLN A 32 -2.59 -8.73 18.05
N LEU A 33 -3.08 -7.89 17.12
CA LEU A 33 -4.30 -7.09 17.33
C LEU A 33 -5.58 -7.94 17.24
N SER A 34 -5.62 -8.92 16.35
CA SER A 34 -6.80 -9.76 16.13
C SER A 34 -6.88 -10.96 17.08
N GLY A 35 -5.74 -11.50 17.52
CA GLY A 35 -5.65 -12.70 18.36
C GLY A 35 -6.13 -13.98 17.66
N ARG A 36 -6.18 -14.03 16.32
CA ARG A 36 -6.67 -15.20 15.57
C ARG A 36 -6.05 -15.33 14.19
N ALA A 37 -5.94 -16.56 13.71
CA ALA A 37 -5.67 -16.87 12.31
C ALA A 37 -6.94 -16.75 11.46
N TRP A 38 -6.77 -16.67 10.14
CA TRP A 38 -7.85 -16.50 9.16
C TRP A 38 -7.78 -17.60 8.12
N SER A 39 -8.91 -18.18 7.75
CA SER A 39 -9.01 -19.28 6.76
C SER A 39 -9.41 -18.78 5.37
N CYS A 40 -10.19 -17.70 5.29
CA CYS A 40 -10.58 -17.03 4.04
C CYS A 40 -10.16 -15.56 4.09
N ILE A 41 -9.21 -15.19 3.24
CA ILE A 41 -8.59 -13.87 3.23
C ILE A 41 -8.90 -13.20 1.89
N LEU A 42 -9.44 -11.99 1.95
CA LEU A 42 -9.55 -11.11 0.79
C LEU A 42 -8.47 -10.02 0.89
N GLU A 43 -7.57 -9.96 -0.07
CA GLU A 43 -6.59 -8.88 -0.18
C GLU A 43 -7.03 -7.90 -1.27
N VAL A 44 -7.09 -6.61 -0.94
CA VAL A 44 -7.47 -5.54 -1.86
C VAL A 44 -6.24 -4.69 -2.19
N GLY A 45 -5.99 -4.50 -3.49
CA GLY A 45 -4.80 -3.81 -4.00
C GLY A 45 -3.56 -4.70 -3.91
N CYS A 46 -3.64 -5.92 -4.45
CA CYS A 46 -2.58 -6.92 -4.30
C CYS A 46 -1.33 -6.64 -5.16
N GLY A 47 -1.43 -5.78 -6.18
CA GLY A 47 -0.31 -5.44 -7.05
C GLY A 47 0.42 -6.67 -7.60
N GLN A 48 1.74 -6.71 -7.42
CA GLN A 48 2.58 -7.82 -7.87
C GLN A 48 2.49 -9.07 -6.96
N GLY A 49 1.85 -8.98 -5.80
CA GLY A 49 1.60 -10.12 -4.91
C GLY A 49 2.59 -10.28 -3.75
N ASP A 50 3.34 -9.25 -3.36
CA ASP A 50 4.27 -9.33 -2.22
C ASP A 50 3.56 -9.72 -0.92
N GLN A 51 2.46 -9.02 -0.62
CA GLN A 51 1.65 -9.28 0.57
C GLN A 51 0.86 -10.59 0.41
N THR A 52 0.37 -10.90 -0.80
CA THR A 52 -0.26 -12.19 -1.12
C THR A 52 0.66 -13.37 -0.82
N ALA A 53 1.93 -13.30 -1.24
CA ALA A 53 2.93 -14.35 -1.01
C ALA A 53 3.21 -14.52 0.48
N SER A 54 3.39 -13.41 1.21
CA SER A 54 3.58 -13.40 2.65
C SER A 54 2.40 -14.01 3.41
N LEU A 55 1.16 -13.69 3.01
CA LEU A 55 -0.06 -14.29 3.56
C LEU A 55 -0.14 -15.79 3.27
N ALA A 56 0.15 -16.21 2.04
CA ALA A 56 0.09 -17.61 1.63
C ALA A 56 1.13 -18.47 2.37
N LYS A 57 2.34 -17.94 2.56
CA LYS A 57 3.40 -18.60 3.35
C LYS A 57 3.03 -18.69 4.83
N ARG A 58 2.43 -17.63 5.40
CA ARG A 58 2.03 -17.61 6.81
C ARG A 58 0.83 -18.51 7.10
N PHE A 59 -0.11 -18.60 6.18
CA PHE A 59 -1.37 -19.31 6.30
C PHE A 59 -1.55 -20.32 5.18
N ALA A 60 -0.68 -21.35 5.16
CA ALA A 60 -0.59 -22.31 4.05
C ALA A 60 -1.89 -23.05 3.69
N GLN A 61 -2.88 -23.11 4.60
CA GLN A 61 -4.19 -23.75 4.39
C GLN A 61 -5.30 -22.76 4.05
N SER A 62 -5.02 -21.47 4.08
CA SER A 62 -6.03 -20.44 3.89
C SER A 62 -6.23 -20.14 2.43
N LYS A 63 -7.49 -19.92 2.04
CA LYS A 63 -7.84 -19.43 0.72
C LYS A 63 -7.61 -17.93 0.67
N ILE A 64 -6.89 -17.47 -0.35
CA ILE A 64 -6.60 -16.07 -0.56
C ILE A 64 -7.19 -15.64 -1.88
N THR A 65 -8.12 -14.70 -1.84
CA THR A 65 -8.57 -13.97 -3.03
C THR A 65 -7.91 -12.61 -3.03
N ALA A 66 -7.11 -12.32 -4.04
CA ALA A 66 -6.32 -11.11 -4.17
C ALA A 66 -6.84 -10.31 -5.36
N ILE A 67 -7.39 -9.11 -5.10
CA ILE A 67 -8.03 -8.29 -6.13
C ILE A 67 -7.25 -7.00 -6.37
N ASP A 68 -7.16 -6.58 -7.63
CA ASP A 68 -6.58 -5.31 -8.03
C ASP A 68 -7.28 -4.78 -9.29
N PRO A 69 -7.71 -3.51 -9.37
CA PRO A 69 -8.35 -2.99 -10.58
C PRO A 69 -7.36 -2.75 -11.74
N ALA A 70 -6.05 -2.68 -11.49
CA ALA A 70 -5.07 -2.34 -12.51
C ALA A 70 -4.95 -3.45 -13.57
N SER A 71 -4.55 -3.05 -14.78
CA SER A 71 -4.33 -4.00 -15.88
C SER A 71 -3.25 -5.02 -15.51
N PRO A 72 -3.40 -6.32 -15.84
CA PRO A 72 -2.33 -7.30 -15.73
C PRO A 72 -1.06 -6.92 -16.51
N GLU A 73 -1.17 -6.05 -17.51
CA GLU A 73 -0.06 -5.53 -18.31
C GLU A 73 0.65 -4.33 -17.66
N TYR A 74 0.15 -3.83 -16.52
CA TYR A 74 0.78 -2.74 -15.78
C TYR A 74 2.09 -3.22 -15.11
N GLY A 75 3.11 -2.35 -15.07
CA GLY A 75 4.39 -2.62 -14.42
C GLY A 75 5.54 -2.92 -15.39
N SER A 76 6.77 -2.67 -14.94
CA SER A 76 8.01 -2.90 -15.68
C SER A 76 9.17 -3.04 -14.67
N PRO A 77 10.18 -3.91 -14.90
CA PRO A 77 10.34 -4.81 -16.04
C PRO A 77 9.40 -6.03 -16.03
N THR A 78 8.76 -6.29 -14.89
CA THR A 78 7.81 -7.39 -14.69
C THR A 78 6.42 -6.81 -14.50
N THR A 79 5.46 -7.25 -15.30
CA THR A 79 4.06 -6.80 -15.17
C THR A 79 3.39 -7.46 -13.97
N LEU A 80 2.25 -6.91 -13.52
CA LEU A 80 1.44 -7.50 -12.46
C LEU A 80 1.05 -8.94 -12.81
N GLY A 81 0.53 -9.16 -14.02
CA GLY A 81 0.10 -10.47 -14.49
C GLY A 81 1.23 -11.50 -14.54
N GLN A 82 2.44 -11.08 -14.95
CA GLN A 82 3.63 -11.94 -14.94
C GLN A 82 4.00 -12.36 -13.52
N SER A 83 4.06 -11.41 -12.58
CA SER A 83 4.38 -11.69 -11.17
C SER A 83 3.32 -12.59 -10.51
N GLN A 84 2.05 -12.29 -10.73
CA GLN A 84 0.92 -13.07 -10.21
C GLN A 84 0.90 -14.50 -10.77
N ALA A 85 1.20 -14.68 -12.06
CA ALA A 85 1.33 -16.00 -12.69
C ALA A 85 2.52 -16.78 -12.11
N ALA A 86 3.65 -16.12 -11.88
CA ALA A 86 4.81 -16.72 -11.24
C ALA A 86 4.50 -17.16 -9.81
N LEU A 87 3.80 -16.34 -9.01
CA LEU A 87 3.39 -16.70 -7.65
C LEU A 87 2.41 -17.88 -7.66
N LYS A 88 1.48 -17.92 -8.62
CA LYS A 88 0.56 -19.06 -8.79
C LYS A 88 1.27 -20.38 -9.10
N ALA A 89 2.45 -20.34 -9.71
CA ALA A 89 3.25 -21.53 -10.01
C ALA A 89 4.04 -22.05 -8.80
N THR A 90 4.10 -21.31 -7.70
CA THR A 90 4.74 -21.75 -6.45
C THR A 90 3.89 -22.81 -5.73
N PRO A 91 4.47 -23.58 -4.78
CA PRO A 91 3.70 -24.55 -3.97
C PRO A 91 2.52 -23.94 -3.19
N TRP A 92 2.54 -22.63 -2.92
CA TRP A 92 1.46 -21.93 -2.22
C TRP A 92 0.36 -21.41 -3.15
N GLY A 93 0.64 -21.37 -4.46
CA GLY A 93 -0.24 -20.80 -5.48
C GLY A 93 -1.60 -21.48 -5.61
N GLN A 94 -1.70 -22.76 -5.22
CA GLN A 94 -2.94 -23.53 -5.28
C GLN A 94 -4.09 -22.94 -4.45
N ASN A 95 -3.78 -22.13 -3.42
CA ASN A 95 -4.75 -21.49 -2.56
C ASN A 95 -4.98 -20.00 -2.90
N ILE A 96 -4.35 -19.49 -3.97
CA ILE A 96 -4.38 -18.09 -4.35
C ILE A 96 -5.23 -17.90 -5.61
N THR A 97 -6.20 -17.00 -5.54
CA THR A 97 -6.98 -16.53 -6.69
C THR A 97 -6.73 -15.05 -6.92
N PHE A 98 -6.17 -14.70 -8.07
CA PHE A 98 -6.03 -13.31 -8.52
C PHE A 98 -7.21 -12.92 -9.41
N GLU A 99 -7.75 -11.73 -9.19
CA GLU A 99 -8.82 -11.18 -10.04
C GLU A 99 -8.59 -9.70 -10.32
N GLN A 100 -8.72 -9.30 -11.59
CA GLN A 100 -8.72 -7.89 -11.96
C GLN A 100 -10.07 -7.26 -11.58
N MET A 101 -10.18 -6.71 -10.38
CA MET A 101 -11.44 -6.23 -9.82
C MET A 101 -11.22 -5.25 -8.67
N ASP A 102 -12.11 -4.27 -8.51
CA ASP A 102 -12.21 -3.45 -7.30
C ASP A 102 -13.13 -4.09 -6.24
N ALA A 103 -13.06 -3.61 -5.00
CA ALA A 103 -13.82 -4.16 -3.88
C ALA A 103 -15.35 -3.99 -4.03
N VAL A 104 -15.82 -2.93 -4.70
CA VAL A 104 -17.25 -2.66 -4.92
C VAL A 104 -17.83 -3.66 -5.93
N SER A 105 -17.12 -3.88 -7.04
CA SER A 105 -17.41 -4.88 -8.06
C SER A 105 -17.39 -6.30 -7.45
N PHE A 106 -16.40 -6.59 -6.60
CA PHE A 106 -16.30 -7.86 -5.87
C PHE A 106 -17.51 -8.08 -4.96
N ALA A 107 -17.93 -7.05 -4.22
CA ALA A 107 -19.08 -7.13 -3.33
C ALA A 107 -20.41 -7.29 -4.09
N ALA A 108 -20.56 -6.63 -5.24
CA ALA A 108 -21.73 -6.76 -6.09
C ALA A 108 -21.89 -8.20 -6.62
N ARG A 109 -20.80 -8.81 -7.09
CA ARG A 109 -20.76 -10.23 -7.51
C ARG A 109 -21.04 -11.18 -6.35
N SER A 110 -20.57 -10.86 -5.16
CA SER A 110 -20.77 -11.71 -3.98
C SER A 110 -22.23 -11.81 -3.55
N LYS A 111 -23.04 -10.77 -3.82
CA LYS A 111 -24.48 -10.73 -3.50
C LYS A 111 -25.34 -11.59 -4.43
N SER A 112 -24.89 -11.86 -5.65
CA SER A 112 -25.64 -12.64 -6.64
C SER A 112 -25.40 -14.15 -6.56
N GLY A 113 -24.52 -14.63 -5.66
CA GLY A 113 -24.19 -16.05 -5.51
C GLY A 113 -23.97 -16.49 -4.06
N LYS A 114 -23.64 -17.77 -3.86
CA LYS A 114 -23.16 -18.32 -2.57
C LYS A 114 -21.66 -18.02 -2.38
N ALA A 115 -21.28 -16.74 -2.42
CA ALA A 115 -19.89 -16.36 -2.23
C ALA A 115 -19.40 -16.78 -0.84
N GLU A 116 -18.17 -17.29 -0.76
CA GLU A 116 -17.54 -17.66 0.49
C GLU A 116 -17.32 -16.40 1.33
N LYS A 117 -17.81 -16.42 2.57
CA LYS A 117 -17.66 -15.29 3.48
C LYS A 117 -16.19 -15.17 3.89
N GLN A 118 -15.66 -13.96 3.77
CA GLN A 118 -14.28 -13.68 4.10
C GLN A 118 -14.14 -13.50 5.61
N ASP A 119 -13.12 -14.13 6.19
CA ASP A 119 -12.82 -13.97 7.60
C ASP A 119 -12.23 -12.59 7.85
N ILE A 120 -11.40 -12.13 6.93
CA ILE A 120 -10.73 -10.84 6.96
C ILE A 120 -10.57 -10.26 5.55
N ALA A 121 -10.67 -8.93 5.45
CA ALA A 121 -10.15 -8.18 4.31
C ALA A 121 -8.86 -7.44 4.71
N VAL A 122 -7.85 -7.46 3.85
CA VAL A 122 -6.54 -6.86 4.06
C VAL A 122 -6.30 -5.76 3.03
N LEU A 123 -5.92 -4.56 3.48
CA LEU A 123 -5.40 -3.48 2.65
C LEU A 123 -4.02 -3.09 3.19
N SER A 124 -2.99 -3.21 2.36
CA SER A 124 -1.60 -2.93 2.74
C SER A 124 -0.95 -2.01 1.71
N HIS A 125 -0.66 -0.77 2.09
CA HIS A 125 0.01 0.22 1.23
C HIS A 125 -0.65 0.42 -0.14
N CYS A 126 -1.98 0.33 -0.17
CA CYS A 126 -2.78 0.57 -1.36
C CYS A 126 -3.79 1.70 -1.19
N ILE A 127 -3.95 2.23 0.04
CA ILE A 127 -5.00 3.21 0.35
C ILE A 127 -4.66 4.56 -0.27
N TRP A 128 -3.38 4.95 -0.26
CA TRP A 128 -2.93 6.20 -0.89
C TRP A 128 -3.12 6.24 -2.40
N TYR A 129 -3.29 5.08 -3.03
CA TYR A 129 -3.63 4.97 -4.43
C TYR A 129 -5.12 5.18 -4.67
N PHE A 130 -5.98 5.40 -3.69
CA PHE A 130 -7.40 5.65 -3.97
C PHE A 130 -7.60 7.03 -4.60
N PRO A 131 -8.48 7.17 -5.62
CA PRO A 131 -8.67 8.43 -6.31
C PRO A 131 -9.37 9.49 -5.46
N SER A 132 -10.07 9.09 -4.39
CA SER A 132 -10.67 10.00 -3.43
C SER A 132 -10.96 9.32 -2.08
N PRO A 133 -11.14 10.09 -1.00
CA PRO A 133 -11.57 9.57 0.30
C PRO A 133 -12.95 8.86 0.25
N GLN A 134 -13.81 9.26 -0.70
CA GLN A 134 -15.12 8.66 -0.88
C GLN A 134 -15.00 7.20 -1.36
N ILE A 135 -14.14 6.93 -2.34
CA ILE A 135 -13.94 5.56 -2.85
C ILE A 135 -13.39 4.62 -1.76
N LEU A 136 -12.59 5.14 -0.82
CA LEU A 136 -12.15 4.37 0.34
C LEU A 136 -13.33 3.99 1.25
N THR A 137 -14.22 4.95 1.52
CA THR A 137 -15.44 4.71 2.32
C THR A 137 -16.36 3.69 1.63
N ASP A 138 -16.57 3.83 0.32
CA ASP A 138 -17.38 2.92 -0.48
C ASP A 138 -16.79 1.51 -0.49
N THR A 139 -15.45 1.40 -0.54
CA THR A 139 -14.73 0.13 -0.43
C THR A 139 -14.95 -0.52 0.92
N PHE A 140 -14.83 0.21 2.02
CA PHE A 140 -15.09 -0.34 3.35
C PHE A 140 -16.55 -0.77 3.53
N GLN A 141 -17.51 -0.02 2.97
CA GLN A 141 -18.93 -0.41 2.97
C GLN A 141 -19.17 -1.67 2.13
N ALA A 142 -18.55 -1.76 0.95
CA ALA A 142 -18.63 -2.92 0.08
C ALA A 142 -18.13 -4.17 0.82
N LEU A 143 -16.95 -4.11 1.44
CA LEU A 143 -16.36 -5.19 2.23
C LEU A 143 -17.24 -5.58 3.42
N LYS A 144 -17.83 -4.62 4.15
CA LYS A 144 -18.77 -4.94 5.24
C LYS A 144 -20.01 -5.66 4.71
N SER A 145 -20.51 -5.23 3.54
CA SER A 145 -21.73 -5.78 2.93
C SER A 145 -21.60 -7.23 2.42
N THR A 146 -20.37 -7.73 2.21
CA THR A 146 -20.14 -9.15 1.88
C THR A 146 -20.20 -10.06 3.10
N GLY A 147 -20.36 -9.50 4.31
CA GLY A 147 -20.30 -10.24 5.56
C GLY A 147 -18.87 -10.53 6.03
N THR A 148 -17.89 -9.78 5.51
CA THR A 148 -16.51 -9.81 6.01
C THR A 148 -16.49 -9.47 7.50
N ARG A 149 -15.81 -10.29 8.31
CA ARG A 149 -15.85 -10.16 9.78
C ARG A 149 -14.81 -9.20 10.32
N HIS A 150 -13.66 -9.12 9.68
CA HIS A 150 -12.54 -8.28 10.12
C HIS A 150 -11.95 -7.48 8.97
N LEU A 151 -11.36 -6.34 9.28
CA LEU A 151 -10.64 -5.50 8.32
C LEU A 151 -9.26 -5.19 8.89
N ALA A 152 -8.21 -5.62 8.21
CA ALA A 152 -6.81 -5.33 8.55
C ALA A 152 -6.28 -4.26 7.60
N LEU A 153 -5.76 -3.18 8.16
CA LEU A 153 -5.23 -2.05 7.41
C LEU A 153 -3.76 -1.85 7.78
N ALA A 154 -2.94 -1.49 6.80
CA ALA A 154 -1.61 -0.92 6.98
C ALA A 154 -1.40 0.18 5.96
N GLU A 155 -1.00 1.36 6.42
CA GLU A 155 -0.64 2.47 5.55
C GLU A 155 0.42 3.37 6.20
N TRP A 156 1.17 4.07 5.36
CA TRP A 156 2.13 5.07 5.80
C TRP A 156 1.47 6.17 6.64
N ASP A 157 2.15 6.57 7.72
CA ASP A 157 1.67 7.58 8.65
C ASP A 157 2.32 8.94 8.39
N ILE A 158 1.62 9.80 7.64
CA ILE A 158 2.05 11.19 7.40
C ILE A 158 1.97 12.08 8.66
N SER A 159 1.43 11.58 9.77
CA SER A 159 1.43 12.27 11.06
C SER A 159 2.66 11.94 11.92
N THR A 160 3.59 11.11 11.45
CA THR A 160 4.82 10.82 12.18
C THR A 160 5.63 12.09 12.46
N GLY A 161 6.08 12.24 13.71
CA GLY A 161 6.95 13.33 14.13
C GLY A 161 8.44 13.10 13.82
N ALA A 162 8.79 11.98 13.17
CA ALA A 162 10.18 11.65 12.88
C ALA A 162 10.75 12.55 11.78
N THR A 163 11.56 13.54 12.17
CA THR A 163 12.23 14.46 11.22
C THR A 163 13.10 13.73 10.21
N SER A 164 13.60 12.53 10.55
CA SER A 164 14.38 11.67 9.66
C SER A 164 13.60 11.18 8.44
N ALA A 165 12.27 11.05 8.55
CA ALA A 165 11.38 10.60 7.46
C ALA A 165 10.81 11.77 6.64
N SER A 166 11.25 13.00 6.91
CA SER A 166 10.75 14.21 6.22
C SER A 166 10.93 14.15 4.71
N VAL A 167 11.99 13.50 4.22
CA VAL A 167 12.21 13.30 2.79
C VAL A 167 11.08 12.48 2.15
N HIS A 168 10.65 11.38 2.79
CA HIS A 168 9.51 10.59 2.32
C HIS A 168 8.21 11.41 2.39
N LEU A 169 7.97 12.12 3.50
CA LEU A 169 6.81 13.00 3.65
C LEU A 169 6.69 14.02 2.50
N HIS A 170 7.76 14.75 2.22
CA HIS A 170 7.75 15.79 1.19
C HIS A 170 7.60 15.21 -0.22
N SER A 171 8.17 14.04 -0.49
CA SER A 171 7.97 13.31 -1.75
C SER A 171 6.50 12.95 -1.99
N VAL A 172 5.82 12.48 -0.95
CA VAL A 172 4.41 12.10 -0.98
C VAL A 172 3.52 13.34 -1.17
N LEU A 173 3.73 14.38 -0.36
CA LEU A 173 2.92 15.60 -0.41
C LEU A 173 3.07 16.33 -1.75
N LEU A 174 4.27 16.32 -2.35
CA LEU A 174 4.48 16.88 -3.68
C LEU A 174 3.66 16.15 -4.74
N GLN A 175 3.61 14.81 -4.70
CA GLN A 175 2.81 14.03 -5.63
C GLN A 175 1.30 14.27 -5.47
N ALA A 176 0.85 14.65 -4.27
CA ALA A 176 -0.54 14.97 -3.99
C ALA A 176 -0.96 16.39 -4.40
N LEU A 177 -0.02 17.28 -4.76
CA LEU A 177 -0.31 18.65 -5.15
C LEU A 177 -1.22 18.84 -6.38
N PRO A 178 -1.19 18.02 -7.44
CA PRO A 178 -1.58 18.56 -8.72
C PRO A 178 -3.08 18.40 -8.97
N ALA A 179 -3.83 19.45 -8.61
CA ALA A 179 -5.15 19.67 -9.19
C ALA A 179 -5.13 19.64 -10.73
N ALA A 180 -4.00 20.05 -11.33
CA ALA A 180 -3.73 20.14 -12.76
C ALA A 180 -3.22 18.83 -13.42
N LEU A 181 -2.88 17.78 -12.66
CA LEU A 181 -2.45 16.47 -13.18
C LEU A 181 -3.40 15.32 -12.79
N ARG A 182 -4.61 15.64 -12.29
CA ARG A 182 -5.60 14.64 -11.87
C ARG A 182 -6.10 13.71 -12.98
N ASP A 183 -5.71 13.92 -14.23
CA ASP A 183 -5.92 12.94 -15.30
C ASP A 183 -4.86 11.82 -15.21
N THR A 184 -5.30 10.79 -14.47
CA THR A 184 -5.07 9.34 -14.60
C THR A 184 -3.75 8.69 -14.20
N GLU A 185 -2.59 9.37 -14.19
CA GLU A 185 -1.28 8.67 -14.08
C GLU A 185 -0.48 8.91 -12.78
N ALA A 186 -1.01 9.63 -11.79
CA ALA A 186 -0.29 9.83 -10.53
C ALA A 186 -0.30 8.54 -9.69
N ASN A 187 0.87 8.12 -9.19
CA ASN A 187 1.00 6.95 -8.32
C ASN A 187 0.24 7.17 -7.01
N ILE A 188 0.69 8.13 -6.19
CA ILE A 188 -0.03 8.57 -4.99
C ILE A 188 -1.12 9.59 -5.36
N ARG A 189 -2.35 9.33 -4.93
CA ARG A 189 -3.54 10.14 -5.26
C ARG A 189 -4.19 10.78 -4.03
N CYS A 190 -4.22 10.08 -2.91
CA CYS A 190 -4.87 10.54 -1.69
C CYS A 190 -4.06 10.13 -0.45
N PRO A 191 -3.00 10.88 -0.08
CA PRO A 191 -2.21 10.58 1.12
C PRO A 191 -3.03 10.89 2.39
N LEU A 192 -3.84 9.93 2.81
CA LEU A 192 -4.69 10.05 3.98
C LEU A 192 -3.91 9.78 5.27
N THR A 193 -4.25 10.52 6.32
CA THR A 193 -3.76 10.25 7.68
C THR A 193 -4.43 8.99 8.25
N PRO A 194 -3.81 8.31 9.23
CA PRO A 194 -4.46 7.24 9.98
C PRO A 194 -5.83 7.62 10.54
N ASN A 195 -5.97 8.86 11.03
CA ASN A 195 -7.24 9.36 11.54
C ASN A 195 -8.33 9.40 10.46
N ALA A 196 -8.01 9.89 9.26
CA ALA A 196 -8.95 9.94 8.15
C ALA A 196 -9.35 8.54 7.66
N ILE A 197 -8.40 7.60 7.60
CA ILE A 197 -8.67 6.20 7.25
C ILE A 197 -9.59 5.55 8.28
N ARG A 198 -9.30 5.74 9.58
CA ARG A 198 -10.13 5.24 10.67
C ARG A 198 -11.55 5.81 10.63
N GLU A 199 -11.69 7.11 10.39
CA GLU A 199 -13.01 7.73 10.26
C GLU A 199 -13.80 7.16 9.08
N ALA A 200 -13.16 6.91 7.94
CA ALA A 200 -13.80 6.27 6.80
C ALA A 200 -14.29 4.85 7.15
N ALA A 201 -13.47 4.05 7.84
CA ALA A 201 -13.85 2.71 8.29
C ALA A 201 -15.03 2.76 9.28
N CYS A 202 -15.00 3.68 10.25
CA CYS A 202 -16.09 3.88 11.21
C CYS A 202 -17.40 4.31 10.53
N LYS A 203 -17.33 5.22 9.54
CA LYS A 203 -18.50 5.63 8.73
C LYS A 203 -19.09 4.46 7.93
N ALA A 204 -18.26 3.48 7.57
CA ALA A 204 -18.68 2.25 6.91
C ALA A 204 -19.20 1.15 7.88
N GLY A 205 -19.29 1.46 9.18
CA GLY A 205 -19.82 0.53 10.20
C GLY A 205 -18.80 -0.45 10.78
N TRP A 206 -17.51 -0.21 10.55
CA TRP A 206 -16.43 -0.94 11.22
C TRP A 206 -16.12 -0.34 12.59
N LYS A 207 -15.70 -1.18 13.54
CA LYS A 207 -15.26 -0.74 14.87
C LYS A 207 -13.80 -1.08 15.06
N VAL A 208 -13.01 -0.12 15.55
CA VAL A 208 -11.59 -0.34 15.84
C VAL A 208 -11.47 -1.39 16.93
N ARG A 209 -10.74 -2.46 16.65
CA ARG A 209 -10.35 -3.48 17.63
C ARG A 209 -9.01 -3.14 18.27
N GLY A 210 -8.08 -2.62 17.48
CA GLY A 210 -6.80 -2.13 17.95
C GLY A 210 -5.96 -1.52 16.83
N GLU A 211 -4.94 -0.77 17.23
CA GLU A 211 -4.02 -0.10 16.33
C GLU A 211 -2.62 -0.02 16.95
N MET A 212 -1.59 0.05 16.11
CA MET A 212 -0.21 0.29 16.52
C MET A 212 0.58 0.94 15.38
N THR A 213 1.80 1.38 15.70
CA THR A 213 2.73 1.98 14.74
C THR A 213 3.97 1.10 14.63
N LEU A 214 4.37 0.76 13.41
CA LEU A 214 5.59 0.04 13.11
C LEU A 214 6.62 0.97 12.47
N LYS A 215 7.88 0.75 12.81
CA LYS A 215 9.01 1.45 12.17
C LYS A 215 9.50 0.62 10.99
N SER A 216 9.58 1.23 9.81
CA SER A 216 10.10 0.58 8.61
C SER A 216 11.13 1.45 7.87
N PRO A 217 12.19 1.92 8.55
CA PRO A 217 13.10 2.93 7.99
C PRO A 217 13.96 2.42 6.83
N ASP A 218 14.14 1.09 6.71
CA ASP A 218 15.08 0.46 5.79
C ASP A 218 14.41 -0.04 4.49
N LEU A 219 13.21 0.44 4.19
CA LEU A 219 12.50 0.12 2.94
C LEU A 219 12.92 1.04 1.80
N GLU A 220 12.84 0.52 0.58
CA GLU A 220 13.16 1.28 -0.63
C GLU A 220 12.11 2.34 -0.99
N ASP A 221 10.92 2.28 -0.39
CA ASP A 221 9.76 3.09 -0.75
C ASP A 221 10.03 4.60 -0.73
N ALA A 222 10.69 5.13 0.30
CA ALA A 222 11.04 6.56 0.33
C ALA A 222 11.93 6.96 -0.87
N GLN A 223 12.86 6.10 -1.26
CA GLN A 223 13.73 6.34 -2.41
C GLN A 223 12.91 6.33 -3.71
N TRP A 224 11.98 5.38 -3.86
CA TRP A 224 11.06 5.32 -5.00
C TRP A 224 10.18 6.57 -5.08
N GLU A 225 9.64 7.03 -3.95
CA GLU A 225 8.80 8.23 -3.92
C GLU A 225 9.59 9.51 -4.22
N ILE A 226 10.88 9.59 -3.88
CA ILE A 226 11.76 10.68 -4.33
C ILE A 226 11.86 10.69 -5.86
N TYR A 227 12.03 9.53 -6.50
CA TYR A 227 12.07 9.44 -7.96
C TYR A 227 10.74 9.81 -8.60
N ALA A 228 9.63 9.32 -8.05
CA ALA A 228 8.28 9.64 -8.53
C ALA A 228 7.98 11.14 -8.39
N ALA A 229 8.35 11.76 -7.26
CA ALA A 229 8.22 13.20 -7.05
C ALA A 229 9.04 14.01 -8.07
N LYS A 230 10.29 13.62 -8.35
CA LYS A 230 11.12 14.28 -9.39
C LYS A 230 10.50 14.16 -10.79
N ALA A 231 9.94 13.00 -11.13
CA ALA A 231 9.23 12.81 -12.39
C ALA A 231 7.96 13.69 -12.45
N ALA A 232 7.23 13.81 -11.35
CA ALA A 232 6.06 14.68 -11.24
C ALA A 232 6.43 16.16 -11.42
N ILE A 233 7.50 16.65 -10.80
CA ILE A 233 8.04 18.01 -11.01
C ILE A 233 8.32 18.24 -12.49
N ALA A 234 9.08 17.35 -13.14
CA ALA A 234 9.46 17.49 -14.53
C ALA A 234 8.23 17.50 -15.48
N LYS A 235 7.16 16.79 -15.13
CA LYS A 235 5.88 16.83 -15.86
C LYS A 235 5.16 18.16 -15.62
N MET A 236 5.10 18.63 -14.37
CA MET A 236 4.42 19.87 -13.98
C MET A 236 5.09 21.11 -14.57
N GLN A 237 6.42 21.17 -14.62
CA GLN A 237 7.16 22.28 -15.23
C GLN A 237 6.89 22.42 -16.74
N LYS A 238 6.51 21.32 -17.42
CA LYS A 238 6.09 21.34 -18.83
C LYS A 238 4.62 21.71 -19.01
N ALA A 239 3.80 21.54 -17.98
CA ALA A 239 2.42 21.95 -17.99
C ALA A 239 2.36 23.48 -17.83
N HIS A 240 1.52 24.16 -18.62
CA HIS A 240 1.32 25.60 -18.52
C HIS A 240 0.44 25.91 -17.30
N LEU A 241 0.98 25.68 -16.10
CA LEU A 241 0.28 25.83 -14.84
C LEU A 241 -0.12 27.28 -14.59
N LYS A 242 -1.21 27.48 -13.83
CA LYS A 242 -1.59 28.81 -13.34
C LYS A 242 -0.55 29.30 -12.32
N ASN A 243 -0.44 30.62 -12.14
CA ASN A 243 0.55 31.23 -11.25
C ASN A 243 0.49 30.66 -9.81
N GLU A 244 -0.71 30.45 -9.26
CA GLU A 244 -0.89 29.88 -7.92
C GLU A 244 -0.36 28.44 -7.81
N ASP A 245 -0.61 27.62 -8.84
CA ASP A 245 -0.11 26.25 -8.92
C ASP A 245 1.42 26.21 -9.09
N GLN A 246 2.00 27.17 -9.82
CA GLN A 246 3.46 27.31 -9.95
C GLN A 246 4.10 27.69 -8.61
N ILE A 247 3.49 28.60 -7.85
CA ILE A 247 3.97 28.97 -6.51
C ILE A 247 3.95 27.75 -5.57
N ALA A 248 2.85 27.00 -5.56
CA ALA A 248 2.73 25.79 -4.77
C ALA A 248 3.78 24.74 -5.17
N LEU A 249 3.97 24.51 -6.47
CA LEU A 249 5.00 23.61 -6.99
C LEU A 249 6.40 24.00 -6.51
N HIS A 250 6.79 25.27 -6.70
CA HIS A 250 8.13 25.73 -6.29
C HIS A 250 8.34 25.60 -4.77
N ALA A 251 7.32 25.87 -3.96
CA ALA A 251 7.42 25.73 -2.51
C ALA A 251 7.64 24.26 -2.09
N HIS A 252 6.89 23.32 -2.68
CA HIS A 252 7.04 21.89 -2.39
C HIS A 252 8.34 21.31 -2.96
N GLU A 253 8.77 21.73 -4.15
CA GLU A 253 10.05 21.36 -4.74
C GLU A 253 11.22 21.83 -3.85
N ALA A 254 11.19 23.08 -3.38
CA ALA A 254 12.20 23.61 -2.46
C ALA A 254 12.21 22.85 -1.13
N ALA A 255 11.04 22.53 -0.56
CA ALA A 255 10.94 21.75 0.67
C ALA A 255 11.50 20.32 0.50
N LEU A 256 11.16 19.65 -0.61
CA LEU A 256 11.72 18.33 -0.93
C LEU A 256 13.24 18.39 -1.11
N GLN A 257 13.76 19.38 -1.84
CA GLN A 257 15.20 19.54 -2.04
C GLN A 257 15.95 19.78 -0.72
N ALA A 258 15.37 20.58 0.19
CA ALA A 258 15.93 20.79 1.52
C ALA A 258 15.94 19.49 2.35
N ALA A 259 14.85 18.71 2.30
CA ALA A 259 14.75 17.43 2.99
C ALA A 259 15.75 16.38 2.45
N ILE A 260 15.91 16.30 1.12
CA ILE A 260 16.95 15.46 0.48
C ILE A 260 18.33 15.87 0.97
N SER A 261 18.65 17.16 0.94
CA SER A 261 19.97 17.68 1.34
C SER A 261 20.27 17.39 2.81
N HIS A 262 19.26 17.53 3.69
CA HIS A 262 19.39 17.21 5.10
C HIS A 262 19.65 15.72 5.32
N TRP A 263 18.88 14.86 4.66
CA TRP A 263 19.09 13.41 4.72
C TRP A 263 20.49 13.02 4.20
N GLU A 264 20.90 13.51 3.03
CA GLU A 264 22.20 13.24 2.44
C GLU A 264 23.37 13.70 3.31
N ALA A 265 23.21 14.79 4.07
CA ALA A 265 24.21 15.24 5.04
C ALA A 265 24.25 14.36 6.31
N SER A 266 23.13 13.73 6.67
CA SER A 266 22.99 12.90 7.88
C SER A 266 23.32 11.42 7.66
N ARG A 267 23.37 10.95 6.40
CA ARG A 267 23.54 9.53 6.08
C ARG A 267 24.95 9.04 6.45
N ARG A 268 25.01 7.82 6.96
CA ARG A 268 26.28 7.17 7.38
C ARG A 268 27.12 6.70 6.20
N SER A 269 26.47 6.37 5.08
CA SER A 269 27.11 5.93 3.85
C SER A 269 26.27 6.32 2.64
N THR A 270 26.88 6.28 1.45
CA THR A 270 26.20 6.53 0.17
C THR A 270 25.12 5.48 -0.14
N ASP A 271 25.26 4.28 0.41
CA ASP A 271 24.33 3.15 0.21
C ASP A 271 23.17 3.14 1.21
N SER A 272 23.15 4.10 2.15
CA SER A 272 22.03 4.26 3.08
C SER A 272 20.77 4.64 2.31
N LEU A 273 19.64 3.99 2.63
CA LEU A 273 18.35 4.36 2.06
C LEU A 273 17.79 5.62 2.73
N ALA A 274 16.92 6.31 2.00
CA ALA A 274 16.08 7.36 2.56
C ALA A 274 15.13 6.74 3.60
N PRO A 275 15.03 7.29 4.83
CA PRO A 275 14.13 6.74 5.83
C PRO A 275 12.68 6.88 5.41
N CYS A 276 11.92 5.80 5.53
CA CYS A 276 10.48 5.85 5.33
C CYS A 276 9.74 6.45 6.53
N LEU A 277 8.51 6.91 6.27
CA LEU A 277 7.52 7.19 7.29
C LEU A 277 7.29 5.93 8.14
N ASP A 278 6.78 6.11 9.36
CA ASP A 278 6.27 4.98 10.12
C ASP A 278 5.01 4.43 9.44
N VAL A 279 4.62 3.21 9.80
CA VAL A 279 3.43 2.54 9.26
C VAL A 279 2.40 2.41 10.37
N TRP A 280 1.22 2.98 10.15
CA TRP A 280 0.06 2.74 11.00
C TRP A 280 -0.60 1.42 10.59
N VAL A 281 -0.85 0.57 11.58
CA VAL A 281 -1.43 -0.76 11.42
C VAL A 281 -2.66 -0.86 12.31
N SER A 282 -3.78 -1.37 11.79
CA SER A 282 -5.00 -1.53 12.58
C SER A 282 -5.82 -2.75 12.15
N VAL A 283 -6.63 -3.25 13.10
CA VAL A 283 -7.67 -4.24 12.86
C VAL A 283 -9.00 -3.68 13.32
N PHE A 284 -10.05 -3.91 12.53
CA PHE A 284 -11.44 -3.57 12.83
C PHE A 284 -12.34 -4.82 12.80
N GLU A 285 -13.55 -4.71 13.37
CA GLU A 285 -14.62 -5.73 13.38
C GLU A 285 -16.03 -5.15 13.14
#